data_AF-A0A257L7J4-F1
#
_entry.id   AF-A0A257L7J4-F1
#
_cell.length_a   1.000
_cell.length_b   1.000
_cell.length_c   1.000
_cell.angle_alpha   90.00
_cell.angle_beta   90.00
_cell.angle_gamma   90.00
#
_symmetry.space_group_name_H-M   'P 1'
#
loop_
_entity.id
_entity.type
_entity.pdbx_description
1 polymer ?
#
loop_
_entity_poly.entity_id
_entity_poly.type
_entity_poly.pdbx_seq_one_letter_code
_entity_poly.pdbx_strand_id
1 'polypeptide(L)'
;MNLYKDYLVKQWLPILTVLAAIVFFMVFHWNYFLFSFQIALGLIAFPVLIKPNSNQTFLLRYLYLSALFLVASWLSHLQVFLFMSWGCFLFFCLEWFWGAIGYLPLFFMACISPALYYVVAIFSFPLRLFLSKVACYLFSLAQWQVQNRGSYFILPSGQEFHIDEACVGLKMFGTGFIAALIVLAFREKKEAKRFSFLGVCLAMTSMLMLLILCNFIRILSLVLFHSMPGSMSHELIGIISLAVYALIPFYFISKFIPLKESVVKGLVLSSSYHKKYIPLLLLVCFIVTTYYLGLLRTQSKRDLALEQLNLPGFSKKEKEDGVMEFKNDSVLLYIKPAIQAFEGGHPPQICWRASGFELANFSEQKIGSYSFMMGTLKKDSHIHYTAWWYDNGIQKTAQEWEWRRHAANPFRVVNVNALDSAVLLREVSYYLNHSVILSK
;
A
#
# COMPACT_ATOMS: atom_id res chain seq x y z
N MET A 1 -43.84 -18.56 -23.43
CA MET A 1 -43.59 -17.92 -22.11
C MET A 1 -42.33 -18.45 -21.41
N ASN A 2 -42.12 -19.78 -21.32
CA ASN A 2 -40.93 -20.36 -20.66
C ASN A 2 -39.58 -20.00 -21.34
N LEU A 3 -39.49 -19.99 -22.67
CA LEU A 3 -38.26 -19.61 -23.38
C LEU A 3 -37.80 -18.17 -23.13
N TYR A 4 -38.76 -17.23 -23.02
CA TYR A 4 -38.46 -15.83 -22.72
C TYR A 4 -37.97 -15.65 -21.28
N LYS A 5 -38.58 -16.37 -20.33
CA LYS A 5 -38.12 -16.43 -18.93
C LYS A 5 -36.71 -17.02 -18.83
N ASP A 6 -36.43 -18.07 -19.59
CA ASP A 6 -35.10 -18.71 -19.62
C ASP A 6 -34.02 -17.78 -20.19
N TYR A 7 -34.35 -17.03 -21.24
CA TYR A 7 -33.45 -16.05 -21.84
C TYR A 7 -33.15 -14.91 -20.86
N LEU A 8 -34.19 -14.35 -20.24
CA LEU A 8 -34.04 -13.27 -19.26
C LEU A 8 -33.22 -13.73 -18.04
N VAL A 9 -33.51 -14.89 -17.47
CA VAL A 9 -32.74 -15.42 -16.34
C VAL A 9 -31.29 -15.68 -16.75
N LYS A 10 -31.04 -16.19 -17.96
CA LYS A 10 -29.67 -16.46 -18.44
C LYS A 10 -28.84 -15.20 -18.63
N GLN A 11 -29.44 -14.09 -19.07
CA GLN A 11 -28.73 -12.83 -19.30
C GLN A 11 -28.65 -11.93 -18.07
N TRP A 12 -29.75 -11.78 -17.32
CA TRP A 12 -29.84 -10.80 -16.23
C TRP A 12 -29.33 -11.34 -14.91
N LEU A 13 -29.47 -12.64 -14.61
CA LEU A 13 -28.99 -13.20 -13.34
C LEU A 13 -27.48 -13.00 -13.12
N PRO A 14 -26.59 -13.21 -14.12
CA PRO A 14 -25.17 -12.89 -13.99
C PRO A 14 -24.92 -11.42 -13.64
N ILE A 15 -25.55 -10.52 -14.39
CA ILE A 15 -25.37 -9.08 -14.25
C ILE A 15 -25.85 -8.62 -12.87
N LEU A 16 -27.03 -9.08 -12.45
CA LEU A 16 -27.60 -8.76 -11.14
C LEU A 16 -26.76 -9.32 -10.00
N THR A 17 -26.20 -10.53 -10.12
CA THR A 17 -25.35 -11.12 -9.08
C THR A 17 -24.04 -10.35 -8.92
N VAL A 18 -23.41 -9.96 -10.04
CA VAL A 18 -22.17 -9.17 -10.05
C VAL A 18 -22.44 -7.76 -9.53
N LEU A 19 -23.51 -7.11 -9.98
CA LEU A 19 -23.91 -5.79 -9.48
C LEU A 19 -24.24 -5.83 -7.99
N ALA A 20 -24.97 -6.84 -7.52
CA ALA A 20 -25.24 -7.03 -6.11
C ALA A 20 -23.94 -7.17 -5.32
N ALA A 21 -22.99 -8.00 -5.75
CA ALA A 21 -21.70 -8.14 -5.09
C ALA A 21 -20.94 -6.80 -5.00
N ILE A 22 -20.95 -6.00 -6.08
CA ILE A 22 -20.33 -4.67 -6.11
C ILE A 22 -21.04 -3.70 -5.16
N VAL A 23 -22.37 -3.62 -5.21
CA VAL A 23 -23.16 -2.72 -4.36
C VAL A 23 -22.99 -3.07 -2.89
N PHE A 24 -23.07 -4.35 -2.53
CA PHE A 24 -22.85 -4.80 -1.16
C PHE A 24 -21.44 -4.47 -0.68
N PHE A 25 -20.42 -4.71 -1.51
CA PHE A 25 -19.06 -4.29 -1.19
C PHE A 25 -18.99 -2.78 -0.94
N MET A 26 -19.57 -1.96 -1.83
CA MET A 26 -19.56 -0.50 -1.67
C MET A 26 -20.30 -0.02 -0.42
N VAL A 27 -21.45 -0.62 -0.08
CA VAL A 27 -22.26 -0.22 1.08
C VAL A 27 -21.57 -0.57 2.40
N PHE A 28 -21.08 -1.80 2.54
CA PHE A 28 -20.48 -2.27 3.81
C PHE A 28 -19.01 -1.90 3.94
N HIS A 29 -18.35 -1.55 2.83
CA HIS A 29 -16.92 -1.26 2.77
C HIS A 29 -16.63 0.07 2.05
N TRP A 30 -17.51 1.07 2.18
CA TRP A 30 -17.32 2.40 1.59
C TRP A 30 -16.01 3.07 2.01
N ASN A 31 -15.66 2.97 3.30
CA ASN A 31 -14.46 3.58 3.88
C ASN A 31 -13.14 3.06 3.26
N TYR A 32 -13.19 1.95 2.52
CA TYR A 32 -12.04 1.38 1.82
C TYR A 32 -11.87 1.90 0.41
N PHE A 33 -12.95 2.46 -0.15
CA PHE A 33 -12.95 2.98 -1.50
C PHE A 33 -12.47 4.43 -1.49
N LEU A 34 -11.16 4.61 -1.34
CA LEU A 34 -10.53 5.91 -1.59
C LEU A 34 -10.40 6.08 -3.09
N PHE A 35 -11.36 6.78 -3.70
CA PHE A 35 -11.33 7.08 -5.12
C PHE A 35 -10.01 7.78 -5.45
N SER A 36 -9.15 7.05 -6.14
CA SER A 36 -7.79 7.45 -6.45
C SER A 36 -7.56 7.31 -7.94
N PHE A 37 -6.56 8.02 -8.46
CA PHE A 37 -6.18 7.92 -9.86
C PHE A 37 -5.90 6.47 -10.29
N GLN A 38 -5.35 5.64 -9.39
CA GLN A 38 -5.08 4.23 -9.62
C GLN A 38 -6.38 3.42 -9.81
N ILE A 39 -7.42 3.72 -9.05
CA ILE A 39 -8.73 3.10 -9.22
C ILE A 39 -9.34 3.53 -10.55
N ALA A 40 -9.29 4.82 -10.90
CA ALA A 40 -9.80 5.32 -12.17
C ALA A 40 -9.10 4.67 -13.37
N LEU A 41 -7.75 4.65 -13.36
CA LEU A 41 -6.95 3.96 -14.36
C LEU A 41 -7.26 2.46 -14.39
N GLY A 42 -7.48 1.87 -13.23
CA GLY A 42 -7.84 0.47 -13.10
C GLY A 42 -9.20 0.13 -13.72
N LEU A 43 -10.22 0.97 -13.50
CA LEU A 43 -11.53 0.81 -14.12
C LEU A 43 -11.44 0.89 -15.65
N ILE A 44 -10.60 1.78 -16.18
CA ILE A 44 -10.33 1.89 -17.63
C ILE A 44 -9.62 0.63 -18.15
N ALA A 45 -8.67 0.09 -17.37
CA ALA A 45 -7.89 -1.10 -17.74
C ALA A 45 -8.69 -2.41 -17.65
N PHE A 46 -9.67 -2.47 -16.75
CA PHE A 46 -10.37 -3.70 -16.36
C PHE A 46 -10.98 -4.48 -17.54
N PRO A 47 -11.68 -3.86 -18.52
CA PRO A 47 -12.23 -4.59 -19.66
C PRO A 47 -11.16 -5.24 -20.55
N VAL A 48 -9.95 -4.68 -20.58
CA VAL A 48 -8.83 -5.22 -21.37
C VAL A 48 -8.20 -6.42 -20.66
N LEU A 49 -8.20 -6.38 -19.32
CA LEU A 49 -7.61 -7.40 -18.44
C LEU A 49 -8.51 -8.62 -18.26
N ILE A 50 -9.83 -8.43 -18.29
CA ILE A 50 -10.81 -9.52 -18.17
C ILE A 50 -11.22 -9.98 -19.56
N LYS A 51 -10.64 -11.10 -19.98
CA LYS A 51 -11.03 -11.81 -21.20
C LYS A 51 -11.50 -13.21 -20.84
N PRO A 52 -12.82 -13.42 -20.71
CA PRO A 52 -13.37 -14.75 -20.51
C PRO A 52 -13.03 -15.63 -21.72
N ASN A 53 -12.70 -16.89 -21.47
CA ASN A 53 -12.63 -17.90 -22.51
C ASN A 53 -13.87 -18.77 -22.39
N SER A 54 -14.82 -18.59 -23.31
CA SER A 54 -16.08 -19.35 -23.34
C SER A 54 -15.87 -20.85 -23.58
N ASN A 55 -14.73 -21.25 -24.14
CA ASN A 55 -14.44 -22.63 -24.50
C ASN A 55 -13.76 -23.42 -23.37
N GLN A 56 -13.51 -22.77 -22.22
CA GLN A 56 -12.89 -23.40 -21.06
C GLN A 56 -13.90 -23.54 -19.93
N THR A 57 -13.86 -24.68 -19.26
CA THR A 57 -14.72 -24.94 -18.10
C THR A 57 -14.28 -24.04 -16.94
N PHE A 58 -15.25 -23.62 -16.13
CA PHE A 58 -14.97 -22.85 -14.92
C PHE A 58 -14.12 -23.68 -13.93
N LEU A 59 -13.27 -23.02 -13.15
CA LEU A 59 -12.47 -23.63 -12.10
C LEU A 59 -12.87 -23.01 -10.76
N LEU A 60 -12.97 -23.81 -9.70
CA LEU A 60 -13.28 -23.31 -8.34
C LEU A 60 -12.10 -22.54 -7.69
N ARG A 61 -11.04 -22.25 -8.45
CA ARG A 61 -9.81 -21.62 -7.94
C ARG A 61 -10.06 -20.28 -7.24
N TYR A 62 -10.91 -19.43 -7.80
CA TYR A 62 -11.22 -18.12 -7.20
C TYR A 62 -12.12 -18.24 -5.98
N LEU A 63 -12.97 -19.28 -5.91
CA LEU A 63 -13.74 -19.56 -4.71
C LEU A 63 -12.82 -20.01 -3.56
N TYR A 64 -11.85 -20.89 -3.85
CA TYR A 64 -10.87 -21.31 -2.84
C TYR A 64 -9.98 -20.15 -2.39
N LEU A 65 -9.51 -19.31 -3.30
CA LEU A 65 -8.76 -18.09 -2.95
C LEU A 65 -9.62 -17.12 -2.13
N SER A 66 -10.90 -16.93 -2.49
CA SER A 66 -11.83 -16.13 -1.71
C SER A 66 -11.96 -16.65 -0.28
N ALA A 67 -12.20 -17.94 -0.10
CA ALA A 67 -12.32 -18.55 1.22
C ALA A 67 -11.00 -18.43 2.02
N LEU A 68 -9.86 -18.69 1.39
CA LEU A 68 -8.53 -18.54 2.00
C LEU A 68 -8.32 -17.11 2.52
N PHE A 69 -8.59 -16.10 1.70
CA PHE A 69 -8.46 -14.70 2.13
C PHE A 69 -9.50 -14.29 3.18
N LEU A 70 -10.69 -14.89 3.18
CA LEU A 70 -11.68 -14.64 4.22
C LEU A 70 -11.19 -15.15 5.58
N VAL A 71 -10.66 -16.39 5.61
CA VAL A 71 -10.06 -16.99 6.81
C VAL A 71 -8.84 -16.17 7.26
N ALA A 72 -7.96 -15.79 6.33
CA ALA A 72 -6.82 -14.94 6.64
C ALA A 72 -7.25 -13.58 7.21
N SER A 73 -8.30 -12.96 6.67
CA SER A 73 -8.88 -11.72 7.18
C SER A 73 -9.42 -11.88 8.59
N TRP A 74 -10.02 -13.03 8.91
CA TRP A 74 -10.53 -13.31 10.25
C TRP A 74 -9.40 -13.49 11.26
N LEU A 75 -8.40 -14.32 10.92
CA LEU A 75 -7.27 -14.61 11.82
C LEU A 75 -6.36 -13.40 12.08
N SER A 76 -6.10 -12.61 11.05
CA SER A 76 -5.17 -11.47 11.14
C SER A 76 -5.83 -10.15 11.46
N HIS A 77 -7.16 -10.09 11.41
CA HIS A 77 -7.92 -8.85 11.40
C HIS A 77 -7.41 -7.85 10.34
N LEU A 78 -6.89 -8.28 9.19
CA LEU A 78 -6.46 -7.35 8.13
C LEU A 78 -7.53 -7.18 7.06
N GLN A 79 -7.98 -5.94 6.88
CA GLN A 79 -9.06 -5.59 5.94
C GLN A 79 -8.64 -5.80 4.48
N VAL A 80 -7.33 -5.76 4.21
CA VAL A 80 -6.79 -6.03 2.88
C VAL A 80 -7.10 -7.44 2.40
N PHE A 81 -7.13 -8.43 3.30
CA PHE A 81 -7.54 -9.78 2.94
C PHE A 81 -9.03 -9.87 2.68
N LEU A 82 -9.86 -9.11 3.41
CA LEU A 82 -11.28 -9.01 3.10
C LEU A 82 -11.51 -8.43 1.70
N PHE A 83 -10.77 -7.37 1.32
CA PHE A 83 -10.79 -6.84 -0.04
C PHE A 83 -10.41 -7.90 -1.09
N MET A 84 -9.31 -8.63 -0.87
CA MET A 84 -8.88 -9.70 -1.77
C MET A 84 -9.91 -10.83 -1.85
N SER A 85 -10.59 -11.12 -0.74
CA SER A 85 -11.63 -12.13 -0.67
C SER A 85 -12.81 -11.74 -1.56
N TRP A 86 -13.34 -10.53 -1.40
CA TRP A 86 -14.42 -10.00 -2.23
C TRP A 86 -14.07 -9.95 -3.71
N GLY A 87 -12.87 -9.48 -4.08
CA GLY A 87 -12.48 -9.45 -5.48
C GLY A 87 -12.26 -10.84 -6.08
N CYS A 88 -11.72 -11.81 -5.32
CA CYS A 88 -11.69 -13.22 -5.74
C CYS A 88 -13.10 -13.79 -5.89
N PHE A 89 -14.04 -13.48 -4.98
CA PHE A 89 -15.42 -13.90 -5.10
C PHE A 89 -16.08 -13.34 -6.37
N LEU A 90 -15.84 -12.06 -6.67
CA LEU A 90 -16.29 -11.42 -7.91
C LEU A 90 -15.75 -12.19 -9.13
N PHE A 91 -14.45 -12.49 -9.16
CA PHE A 91 -13.83 -13.27 -10.23
C PHE A 91 -14.42 -14.68 -10.35
N PHE A 92 -14.76 -15.33 -9.23
CA PHE A 92 -15.50 -16.59 -9.25
C PHE A 92 -16.87 -16.44 -9.92
N CYS A 93 -17.64 -15.39 -9.60
CA CYS A 93 -18.91 -15.11 -10.28
C CYS A 93 -18.71 -14.87 -11.79
N LEU A 94 -17.67 -14.11 -12.17
CA LEU A 94 -17.34 -13.88 -13.58
C LEU A 94 -17.01 -15.20 -14.30
N GLU A 95 -16.19 -16.06 -13.70
CA GLU A 95 -15.86 -17.37 -14.28
C GLU A 95 -17.07 -18.27 -14.39
N TRP A 96 -17.95 -18.24 -13.39
CA TRP A 96 -19.15 -19.05 -13.36
C TRP A 96 -20.11 -18.71 -14.51
N PHE A 97 -20.25 -17.43 -14.84
CA PHE A 97 -21.22 -16.97 -15.83
C PHE A 97 -20.63 -16.78 -17.23
N TRP A 98 -19.38 -16.32 -17.36
CA TRP A 98 -18.78 -15.91 -18.63
C TRP A 98 -17.59 -16.79 -19.07
N GLY A 99 -17.15 -17.74 -18.24
CA GLY A 99 -16.07 -18.68 -18.55
C GLY A 99 -14.72 -18.27 -17.96
N ALA A 100 -13.72 -19.15 -18.08
CA ALA A 100 -12.46 -19.02 -17.36
C ALA A 100 -11.70 -17.73 -17.71
N ILE A 101 -11.28 -16.97 -16.70
CA ILE A 101 -10.47 -15.75 -16.85
C ILE A 101 -8.98 -16.05 -16.68
N GLY A 102 -8.11 -15.14 -17.14
CA GLY A 102 -6.66 -15.29 -16.97
C GLY A 102 -6.19 -15.01 -15.54
N TYR A 103 -4.88 -15.03 -15.29
CA TYR A 103 -4.32 -14.62 -13.99
C TYR A 103 -4.17 -13.10 -13.85
N LEU A 104 -4.16 -12.35 -14.95
CA LEU A 104 -3.98 -10.89 -14.92
C LEU A 104 -4.97 -10.14 -13.99
N PRO A 105 -6.27 -10.51 -13.91
CA PRO A 105 -7.20 -9.87 -12.97
C PRO A 105 -6.79 -10.00 -11.50
N LEU A 106 -6.14 -11.11 -11.11
CA LEU A 106 -5.65 -11.31 -9.74
C LEU A 106 -4.52 -10.33 -9.40
N PHE A 107 -3.56 -10.17 -10.31
CA PHE A 107 -2.47 -9.20 -10.13
C PHE A 107 -2.98 -7.76 -10.22
N PHE A 108 -3.97 -7.51 -11.07
CA PHE A 108 -4.65 -6.23 -11.14
C PHE A 108 -5.30 -5.86 -9.81
N MET A 109 -6.05 -6.79 -9.20
CA MET A 109 -6.62 -6.63 -7.87
C MET A 109 -5.53 -6.32 -6.83
N ALA A 110 -4.38 -7.02 -6.89
CA ALA A 110 -3.24 -6.70 -6.04
C ALA A 110 -2.74 -5.25 -6.22
N CYS A 111 -2.69 -4.75 -7.46
CA CYS A 111 -2.22 -3.41 -7.77
C CYS A 111 -3.16 -2.29 -7.31
N ILE A 112 -4.48 -2.50 -7.40
CA ILE A 112 -5.47 -1.52 -6.94
C ILE A 112 -5.76 -1.63 -5.44
N SER A 113 -5.29 -2.69 -4.79
CA SER A 113 -5.52 -2.90 -3.37
C SER A 113 -4.75 -1.90 -2.50
N PRO A 114 -5.26 -1.56 -1.31
CA PRO A 114 -4.47 -0.88 -0.29
C PRO A 114 -3.18 -1.61 0.10
N ALA A 115 -3.08 -2.93 -0.14
CA ALA A 115 -1.87 -3.71 0.14
C ALA A 115 -0.65 -3.13 -0.57
N LEU A 116 -0.78 -2.86 -1.87
CA LEU A 116 0.32 -2.32 -2.66
C LEU A 116 0.73 -0.94 -2.13
N TYR A 117 -0.26 -0.13 -1.73
CA TYR A 117 -0.01 1.17 -1.12
C TYR A 117 0.87 1.01 0.13
N TYR A 118 0.50 0.14 1.06
CA TYR A 118 1.25 -0.08 2.30
C TYR A 118 2.64 -0.66 2.03
N VAL A 119 2.75 -1.69 1.19
CA VAL A 119 4.04 -2.31 0.84
C VAL A 119 4.96 -1.28 0.24
N VAL A 120 4.51 -0.55 -0.79
CA VAL A 120 5.36 0.46 -1.43
C VAL A 120 5.65 1.61 -0.47
N ALA A 121 4.72 2.04 0.39
CA ALA A 121 5.00 3.06 1.40
C ALA A 121 6.12 2.66 2.36
N ILE A 122 6.06 1.44 2.90
CA ILE A 122 7.06 0.88 3.84
C ILE A 122 8.44 0.78 3.17
N PHE A 123 8.51 0.26 1.94
CA PHE A 123 9.79 0.04 1.26
C PHE A 123 10.34 1.28 0.55
N SER A 124 9.48 2.18 0.07
CA SER A 124 9.90 3.34 -0.74
C SER A 124 10.74 4.34 0.06
N PHE A 125 10.48 4.49 1.36
CA PHE A 125 11.22 5.46 2.18
C PHE A 125 12.68 5.05 2.41
N PRO A 126 12.99 3.86 2.97
CA PRO A 126 14.38 3.40 3.09
C PRO A 126 15.07 3.31 1.74
N LEU A 127 14.36 2.85 0.71
CA LEU A 127 14.89 2.79 -0.65
C LEU A 127 15.31 4.19 -1.15
N ARG A 128 14.51 5.23 -0.89
CA ARG A 128 14.86 6.60 -1.30
C ARG A 128 16.09 7.10 -0.57
N LEU A 129 16.18 6.91 0.75
CA LEU A 129 17.37 7.30 1.51
C LEU A 129 18.62 6.60 0.96
N PHE A 130 18.50 5.32 0.61
CA PHE A 130 19.57 4.58 -0.04
C PHE A 130 19.92 5.15 -1.43
N LEU A 131 18.93 5.31 -2.32
CA LEU A 131 19.13 5.86 -3.67
C LEU A 131 19.71 7.29 -3.63
N SER A 132 19.35 8.09 -2.63
CA SER A 132 19.85 9.45 -2.47
C SER A 132 21.33 9.47 -2.04
N LYS A 133 21.75 8.52 -1.20
CA LYS A 133 23.17 8.31 -0.88
C LYS A 133 23.96 7.86 -2.11
N VAL A 134 23.41 6.94 -2.91
CA VAL A 134 24.03 6.50 -4.17
C VAL A 134 24.13 7.66 -5.16
N ALA A 135 23.10 8.48 -5.28
CA ALA A 135 23.12 9.68 -6.12
C ALA A 135 24.19 10.68 -5.68
N CYS A 136 24.30 10.95 -4.37
CA CYS A 136 25.35 11.78 -3.79
C CYS A 136 26.76 11.27 -4.14
N TYR A 137 26.95 9.94 -4.08
CA TYR A 137 28.21 9.32 -4.46
C TYR A 137 28.51 9.47 -5.96
N LEU A 138 27.52 9.34 -6.84
CA LEU A 138 27.72 9.61 -8.27
C LEU A 138 28.05 11.08 -8.55
N PHE A 139 27.42 12.01 -7.83
CA PHE A 139 27.73 13.43 -7.97
C PHE A 139 29.16 13.77 -7.49
N SER A 140 29.61 13.16 -6.39
CA SER A 140 30.99 13.36 -5.93
C SER A 140 32.03 12.79 -6.88
N LEU A 141 31.75 11.65 -7.54
CA LEU A 141 32.59 11.13 -8.62
C LEU A 141 32.70 12.12 -9.80
N ALA A 142 31.62 12.84 -10.10
CA ALA A 142 31.59 13.90 -11.10
C ALA A 142 32.18 15.24 -10.61
N GLN A 143 32.87 15.27 -9.46
CA GLN A 143 33.41 16.47 -8.81
C GLN A 143 32.35 17.52 -8.43
N TRP A 144 31.08 17.12 -8.36
CA TRP A 144 30.01 17.99 -7.92
C TRP A 144 29.81 17.82 -6.40
N GLN A 145 30.16 18.86 -5.64
CA GLN A 145 30.18 18.86 -4.16
C GLN A 145 28.77 18.92 -3.56
N VAL A 146 27.97 17.88 -3.79
CA VAL A 146 26.63 17.72 -3.22
C VAL A 146 26.74 16.94 -1.91
N GLN A 147 26.11 17.43 -0.83
CA GLN A 147 26.03 16.70 0.44
C GLN A 147 24.64 16.11 0.63
N ASN A 148 24.56 14.85 1.08
CA ASN A 148 23.29 14.21 1.44
C ASN A 148 23.01 14.36 2.94
N ARG A 149 21.83 14.87 3.30
CA ARG A 149 21.33 14.99 4.68
C ARG A 149 20.05 14.16 4.88
N GLY A 150 19.99 12.98 4.27
CA GLY A 150 18.82 12.11 4.29
C GLY A 150 17.82 12.46 3.19
N SER A 151 16.76 13.18 3.55
CA SER A 151 15.65 13.53 2.65
C SER A 151 15.92 14.75 1.74
N TYR A 152 17.05 15.44 1.92
CA TYR A 152 17.44 16.59 1.10
C TYR A 152 18.94 16.58 0.79
N PHE A 153 19.30 17.30 -0.27
CA PHE A 153 20.67 17.58 -0.66
C PHE A 153 21.04 19.04 -0.34
N ILE A 154 22.30 19.27 0.00
CA ILE A 154 22.88 20.61 0.02
C ILE A 154 23.71 20.74 -1.24
N LEU A 155 23.31 21.68 -2.11
CA LEU A 155 24.01 21.99 -3.35
C LEU A 155 25.28 22.81 -3.05
N PRO A 156 26.26 22.89 -3.98
CA PRO A 156 27.46 23.71 -3.78
C PRO A 156 27.18 25.19 -3.52
N SER A 157 26.02 25.69 -3.95
CA SER A 157 25.54 27.06 -3.66
C SER A 157 25.09 27.25 -2.21
N GLY A 158 25.04 26.20 -1.40
CA GLY A 158 24.45 26.19 -0.05
C GLY A 158 22.94 26.02 -0.03
N GLN A 159 22.27 25.96 -1.19
CA GLN A 159 20.83 25.78 -1.28
C GLN A 159 20.40 24.35 -0.93
N GLU A 160 19.34 24.23 -0.14
CA GLU A 160 18.68 22.95 0.16
C GLU A 160 17.79 22.53 -1.02
N PHE A 161 18.05 21.34 -1.56
CA PHE A 161 17.21 20.69 -2.55
C PHE A 161 16.50 19.50 -1.90
N HIS A 162 15.23 19.68 -1.56
CA HIS A 162 14.42 18.64 -0.94
C HIS A 162 14.01 17.60 -2.00
N ILE A 163 14.30 16.34 -1.71
CA ILE A 163 13.84 15.20 -2.52
C ILE A 163 12.41 14.92 -2.09
N ASP A 164 11.53 15.79 -2.57
CA ASP A 164 10.19 15.96 -2.08
C ASP A 164 9.35 14.67 -2.03
N GLU A 165 8.31 14.71 -1.21
CA GLU A 165 7.34 13.64 -1.09
C GLU A 165 6.53 13.43 -2.39
N ALA A 166 6.47 14.41 -3.30
CA ALA A 166 6.00 14.19 -4.67
C ALA A 166 6.82 13.13 -5.45
N CYS A 167 8.04 12.81 -4.98
CA CYS A 167 8.88 11.72 -5.46
C CYS A 167 8.63 10.39 -4.73
N VAL A 168 7.63 10.29 -3.83
CA VAL A 168 7.24 9.05 -3.13
C VAL A 168 6.98 7.91 -4.12
N GLY A 169 6.80 8.19 -5.41
CA GLY A 169 6.83 7.19 -6.46
C GLY A 169 5.66 6.22 -6.36
N LEU A 170 4.85 6.27 -5.31
CA LEU A 170 3.73 5.38 -5.05
C LEU A 170 2.68 5.44 -6.15
N LYS A 171 2.41 6.66 -6.64
CA LYS A 171 1.61 6.87 -7.86
C LYS A 171 2.30 6.21 -9.06
N MET A 172 3.61 6.40 -9.22
CA MET A 172 4.41 5.84 -10.31
C MET A 172 4.53 4.30 -10.27
N PHE A 173 4.65 3.69 -9.09
CA PHE A 173 4.66 2.23 -8.90
C PHE A 173 3.29 1.67 -9.26
N GLY A 174 2.21 2.23 -8.69
CA GLY A 174 0.84 1.81 -9.01
C GLY A 174 0.53 1.94 -10.50
N THR A 175 0.78 3.12 -11.10
CA THR A 175 0.57 3.37 -12.53
C THR A 175 1.47 2.47 -13.39
N GLY A 176 2.74 2.29 -13.03
CA GLY A 176 3.67 1.42 -13.74
C GLY A 176 3.23 -0.04 -13.75
N PHE A 177 2.80 -0.57 -12.60
CA PHE A 177 2.28 -1.93 -12.49
C PHE A 177 0.98 -2.13 -13.28
N ILE A 178 0.03 -1.19 -13.23
CA ILE A 178 -1.21 -1.27 -14.02
C ILE A 178 -0.88 -1.21 -15.52
N ALA A 179 0.00 -0.30 -15.94
CA ALA A 179 0.44 -0.20 -17.33
C ALA A 179 1.15 -1.48 -17.81
N ALA A 180 1.98 -2.08 -16.96
CA ALA A 180 2.60 -3.37 -17.23
C ALA A 180 1.55 -4.47 -17.48
N LEU A 181 0.50 -4.53 -16.65
CA LEU A 181 -0.60 -5.47 -16.85
C LEU A 181 -1.37 -5.23 -18.16
N ILE A 182 -1.57 -3.97 -18.56
CA ILE A 182 -2.17 -3.62 -19.86
C ILE A 182 -1.29 -4.13 -21.01
N VAL A 183 0.03 -3.94 -20.93
CA VAL A 183 0.98 -4.46 -21.93
C VAL A 183 0.90 -5.99 -22.04
N LEU A 184 0.85 -6.69 -20.91
CA LEU A 184 0.66 -8.15 -20.89
C LEU A 184 -0.69 -8.54 -21.51
N ALA A 185 -1.78 -7.87 -21.15
CA ALA A 185 -3.11 -8.15 -21.70
C ALA A 185 -3.20 -7.88 -23.21
N PHE A 186 -2.45 -6.88 -23.70
CA PHE A 186 -2.31 -6.62 -25.13
C PHE A 186 -1.57 -7.77 -25.84
N ARG A 187 -0.51 -8.30 -25.23
CA ARG A 187 0.19 -9.49 -25.76
C ARG A 187 -0.68 -10.74 -25.77
N GLU A 188 -1.41 -11.01 -24.69
CA GLU A 188 -2.38 -12.13 -24.67
C GLU A 188 -3.41 -11.99 -25.79
N LYS A 189 -3.86 -10.76 -26.08
CA LYS A 189 -4.76 -10.48 -27.22
C LYS A 189 -4.10 -10.79 -28.56
N LYS A 190 -2.89 -10.27 -28.77
CA LYS A 190 -2.18 -10.34 -30.05
C LYS A 190 -1.80 -11.77 -30.40
N GLU A 191 -1.39 -12.56 -29.42
CA GLU A 191 -0.87 -13.91 -29.63
C GLU A 191 -1.91 -15.01 -29.40
N ALA A 192 -3.14 -14.65 -28.98
CA ALA A 192 -4.22 -15.58 -28.61
C ALA A 192 -3.79 -16.66 -27.60
N LYS A 193 -2.78 -16.35 -26.77
CA LYS A 193 -2.20 -17.23 -25.73
C LYS A 193 -2.29 -16.54 -24.37
N ARG A 194 -2.07 -17.28 -23.28
CA ARG A 194 -2.16 -16.76 -21.92
C ARG A 194 -0.82 -16.85 -21.19
N PHE A 195 -0.56 -15.89 -20.31
CA PHE A 195 0.58 -16.01 -19.40
C PHE A 195 0.29 -17.06 -18.33
N SER A 196 1.32 -17.84 -18.01
CA SER A 196 1.30 -18.64 -16.79
C SER A 196 1.41 -17.75 -15.56
N PHE A 197 0.95 -18.22 -14.40
CA PHE A 197 1.08 -17.49 -13.13
C PHE A 197 2.53 -17.04 -12.88
N LEU A 198 3.50 -17.96 -13.04
CA LEU A 198 4.92 -17.65 -12.90
C LEU A 198 5.40 -16.61 -13.92
N GLY A 199 4.90 -16.66 -15.15
CA GLY A 199 5.20 -15.66 -16.18
C GLY A 199 4.73 -14.26 -15.77
N VAL A 200 3.54 -14.14 -15.19
CA VAL A 200 3.06 -12.85 -14.65
C VAL A 200 3.90 -12.42 -13.44
N CYS A 201 4.25 -13.32 -12.51
CA CYS A 201 5.15 -13.00 -11.40
C CYS A 201 6.50 -12.44 -11.90
N LEU A 202 7.14 -13.12 -12.86
CA LEU A 202 8.40 -12.66 -13.45
C LEU A 202 8.26 -11.30 -14.12
N ALA A 203 7.15 -11.07 -14.83
CA ALA A 203 6.84 -9.77 -15.41
C ALA A 203 6.74 -8.68 -14.34
N MET A 204 5.95 -8.91 -13.29
CA MET A 204 5.77 -7.93 -12.21
C MET A 204 7.08 -7.66 -11.46
N THR A 205 7.90 -8.67 -11.20
CA THR A 205 9.23 -8.49 -10.61
C THR A 205 10.15 -7.68 -11.52
N SER A 206 10.16 -7.95 -12.83
CA SER A 206 10.95 -7.15 -13.78
C SER A 206 10.50 -5.70 -13.81
N MET A 207 9.19 -5.45 -13.76
CA MET A 207 8.65 -4.09 -13.70
C MET A 207 9.04 -3.39 -12.40
N LEU A 208 9.03 -4.09 -11.26
CA LEU A 208 9.48 -3.54 -9.98
C LEU A 208 10.95 -3.07 -10.08
N MET A 209 11.85 -3.87 -10.65
CA MET A 209 13.24 -3.49 -10.82
C MET A 209 13.42 -2.28 -11.74
N LEU A 210 12.68 -2.24 -12.84
CA LEU A 210 12.66 -1.08 -13.74
C LEU A 210 12.12 0.17 -13.06
N LEU A 211 11.11 0.06 -12.20
CA LEU A 211 10.57 1.19 -11.45
C LEU A 211 11.57 1.73 -10.41
N ILE A 212 12.33 0.85 -9.75
CA ILE A 212 13.43 1.26 -8.85
C ILE A 212 14.50 2.02 -9.63
N LEU A 213 14.97 1.46 -10.75
CA LEU A 213 15.95 2.12 -11.63
C LEU A 213 15.42 3.46 -12.16
N CYS A 214 14.17 3.48 -12.58
CA CYS A 214 13.52 4.67 -13.10
C CYS A 214 13.40 5.78 -12.04
N ASN A 215 13.11 5.42 -10.79
CA ASN A 215 13.10 6.37 -9.68
C ASN A 215 14.51 6.93 -9.41
N PHE A 216 15.53 6.07 -9.45
CA PHE A 216 16.92 6.50 -9.33
C PHE A 216 17.33 7.53 -10.40
N ILE A 217 17.06 7.23 -11.68
CA ILE A 217 17.35 8.15 -12.79
C ILE A 217 16.55 9.45 -12.67
N ARG A 218 15.30 9.38 -12.21
CA ARG A 218 14.48 10.56 -11.91
C ARG A 218 15.15 11.45 -10.85
N ILE A 219 15.64 10.88 -9.74
CA ILE A 219 16.33 11.66 -8.68
C ILE A 219 17.55 12.38 -9.26
N LEU A 220 18.39 11.67 -10.03
CA LEU A 220 19.55 12.28 -10.68
C LEU A 220 19.14 13.44 -11.59
N SER A 221 18.13 13.23 -12.42
CA SER A 221 17.64 14.24 -13.37
C SER A 221 17.07 15.47 -12.65
N LEU A 222 16.28 15.28 -11.59
CA LEU A 222 15.70 16.38 -10.82
C LEU A 222 16.78 17.27 -10.18
N VAL A 223 17.84 16.66 -9.64
CA VAL A 223 18.97 17.41 -9.05
C VAL A 223 19.77 18.11 -10.15
N LEU A 224 20.10 17.42 -11.25
CA LEU A 224 20.84 18.00 -12.38
C LEU A 224 20.12 19.23 -12.97
N PHE A 225 18.82 19.12 -13.20
CA PHE A 225 18.01 20.20 -13.77
C PHE A 225 17.46 21.17 -12.72
N HIS A 226 17.87 21.05 -11.45
CA HIS A 226 17.38 21.89 -10.35
C HIS A 226 15.84 22.01 -10.34
N SER A 227 15.15 20.92 -10.68
CA SER A 227 13.70 20.91 -10.88
C SER A 227 12.98 20.75 -9.55
N MET A 228 12.69 21.90 -8.94
CA MET A 228 12.00 22.00 -7.66
C MET A 228 10.59 21.39 -7.72
N PRO A 229 10.07 20.90 -6.59
CA PRO A 229 8.73 20.32 -6.54
C PRO A 229 7.65 21.34 -6.91
N GLY A 230 6.55 20.85 -7.50
CA GLY A 230 5.46 21.70 -7.99
C GLY A 230 5.73 22.41 -9.33
N SER A 231 6.94 22.34 -9.87
CA SER A 231 7.24 22.83 -11.22
C SER A 231 6.76 21.87 -12.31
N MET A 232 6.41 22.41 -13.49
CA MET A 232 6.06 21.58 -14.65
C MET A 232 7.22 20.66 -15.10
N SER A 233 8.47 21.14 -15.00
CA SER A 233 9.64 20.33 -15.33
C SER A 233 9.74 19.10 -14.43
N HIS A 234 9.44 19.25 -13.13
CA HIS A 234 9.43 18.13 -12.20
C HIS A 234 8.45 17.04 -12.61
N GLU A 235 7.22 17.42 -12.99
CA GLU A 235 6.19 16.47 -13.44
C GLU A 235 6.58 15.80 -14.77
N LEU A 236 7.07 16.59 -15.72
CA LEU A 236 7.47 16.10 -17.04
C LEU A 236 8.65 15.12 -16.95
N ILE A 237 9.66 15.42 -16.14
CA ILE A 237 10.77 14.49 -15.87
C ILE A 237 10.24 13.17 -15.30
N GLY A 238 9.25 13.22 -14.41
CA GLY A 238 8.60 12.04 -13.86
C GLY A 238 7.92 11.17 -14.94
N ILE A 239 7.12 11.79 -15.80
CA ILE A 239 6.39 11.11 -16.90
C ILE A 239 7.37 10.53 -17.92
N ILE A 240 8.34 11.33 -18.37
CA ILE A 240 9.36 10.89 -19.33
C ILE A 240 10.16 9.73 -18.76
N SER A 241 10.56 9.83 -17.49
CA SER A 241 11.31 8.75 -16.85
C SER A 241 10.50 7.47 -16.84
N LEU A 242 9.23 7.50 -16.41
CA LEU A 242 8.37 6.32 -16.39
C LEU A 242 8.22 5.69 -17.79
N ALA A 243 7.98 6.51 -18.81
CA ALA A 243 7.82 6.04 -20.18
C ALA A 243 9.12 5.40 -20.72
N VAL A 244 10.23 6.14 -20.64
CA VAL A 244 11.50 5.79 -21.28
C VAL A 244 12.26 4.71 -20.52
N TYR A 245 12.32 4.79 -19.19
CA TYR A 245 13.15 3.89 -18.38
C TYR A 245 12.38 2.72 -17.76
N ALA A 246 11.05 2.74 -17.78
CA ALA A 246 10.25 1.62 -17.28
C ALA A 246 9.36 1.00 -18.36
N LEU A 247 8.42 1.73 -18.96
CA LEU A 247 7.40 1.13 -19.83
C LEU A 247 7.98 0.61 -21.16
N ILE A 248 8.85 1.37 -21.82
CA ILE A 248 9.49 0.94 -23.07
C ILE A 248 10.37 -0.30 -22.83
N PRO A 249 11.32 -0.31 -21.87
CA PRO A 249 12.08 -1.51 -21.54
C PRO A 249 11.19 -2.69 -21.16
N PHE A 250 10.16 -2.45 -20.35
CA PHE A 250 9.22 -3.50 -19.95
C PHE A 250 8.50 -4.11 -21.15
N TYR A 251 8.08 -3.31 -22.13
CA TYR A 251 7.48 -3.83 -23.36
C TYR A 251 8.42 -4.82 -24.07
N PHE A 252 9.71 -4.51 -24.18
CA PHE A 252 10.69 -5.42 -24.78
C PHE A 252 10.96 -6.65 -23.90
N ILE A 253 11.17 -6.48 -22.59
CA ILE A 253 11.36 -7.58 -21.64
C ILE A 253 10.18 -8.54 -21.67
N SER A 254 8.96 -7.98 -21.73
CA SER A 254 7.74 -8.77 -21.71
C SER A 254 7.75 -9.80 -22.83
N LYS A 255 8.31 -9.49 -24.01
CA LYS A 255 8.39 -10.40 -25.17
C LYS A 255 9.11 -11.72 -24.86
N PHE A 256 10.08 -11.70 -23.95
CA PHE A 256 10.84 -12.89 -23.56
C PHE A 256 10.11 -13.77 -22.55
N ILE A 257 9.00 -13.28 -21.97
CA ILE A 257 8.21 -14.05 -21.03
C ILE A 257 7.33 -15.02 -21.83
N PRO A 258 7.44 -16.35 -21.58
CA PRO A 258 6.77 -17.36 -22.38
C PRO A 258 5.25 -17.31 -22.15
N LEU A 259 4.51 -17.35 -23.26
CA LEU A 259 3.07 -17.58 -23.26
C LEU A 259 2.79 -19.07 -23.42
N LYS A 260 1.82 -19.58 -22.68
CA LYS A 260 1.33 -20.95 -22.83
C LYS A 260 0.07 -20.94 -23.67
N GLU A 261 -0.07 -21.97 -24.51
CA GLU A 261 -1.35 -22.23 -25.16
C GLU A 261 -2.41 -22.46 -24.10
N SER A 262 -3.62 -21.98 -24.38
CA SER A 262 -4.76 -22.08 -23.49
C SER A 262 -5.34 -23.50 -23.52
N VAL A 263 -4.53 -24.52 -23.25
CA VAL A 263 -4.96 -25.92 -23.15
C VAL A 263 -5.21 -26.22 -21.68
N VAL A 264 -6.32 -25.71 -21.15
CA VAL A 264 -6.85 -26.22 -19.88
C VAL A 264 -7.90 -27.26 -20.24
N LYS A 265 -7.53 -28.54 -20.17
CA LYS A 265 -8.47 -29.67 -20.23
C LYS A 265 -9.29 -29.65 -18.94
N GLY A 266 -10.41 -28.96 -18.98
CA GLY A 266 -11.32 -28.85 -17.86
C GLY A 266 -12.39 -29.94 -17.88
N LEU A 267 -12.87 -30.34 -16.70
CA LEU A 267 -14.01 -31.24 -16.56
C LEU A 267 -15.26 -30.55 -17.12
N VAL A 268 -15.77 -31.03 -18.26
CA VAL A 268 -17.03 -30.57 -18.83
C VAL A 268 -18.17 -31.01 -17.90
N LEU A 269 -18.47 -30.19 -16.90
CA LEU A 269 -19.67 -30.35 -16.09
C LEU A 269 -20.86 -30.05 -16.99
N SER A 270 -21.65 -31.09 -17.31
CA SER A 270 -22.90 -30.91 -18.05
C SER A 270 -23.76 -29.88 -17.33
N SER A 271 -24.30 -28.92 -18.11
CA SER A 271 -25.02 -27.76 -17.59
C SER A 271 -26.39 -28.17 -17.06
N SER A 272 -26.42 -28.81 -15.88
CA SER A 272 -27.66 -29.06 -15.17
C SER A 272 -28.25 -27.72 -14.69
N TYR A 273 -29.51 -27.50 -15.02
CA TYR A 273 -30.25 -26.25 -14.86
C TYR A 273 -30.26 -25.74 -13.40
N HIS A 274 -30.17 -26.64 -12.41
CA HIS A 274 -30.15 -26.31 -10.98
C HIS A 274 -28.87 -25.63 -10.49
N LYS A 275 -27.77 -25.68 -11.27
CA LYS A 275 -26.49 -25.10 -10.84
C LYS A 275 -26.43 -23.56 -10.98
N LYS A 276 -27.37 -22.92 -11.67
CA LYS A 276 -27.34 -21.46 -11.95
C LYS A 276 -27.48 -20.57 -10.71
N TYR A 277 -28.13 -21.04 -9.64
CA TYR A 277 -28.37 -20.27 -8.41
C TYR A 277 -27.26 -20.41 -7.36
N ILE A 278 -26.28 -21.30 -7.58
CA ILE A 278 -25.18 -21.54 -6.64
C ILE A 278 -24.41 -20.24 -6.32
N PRO A 279 -23.99 -19.40 -7.30
CA PRO A 279 -23.28 -18.16 -6.98
C PRO A 279 -24.12 -17.17 -6.17
N LEU A 280 -25.43 -17.11 -6.41
CA LEU A 280 -26.34 -16.25 -5.64
C LEU A 280 -26.44 -16.72 -4.19
N LEU A 281 -26.63 -18.02 -3.96
CA LEU A 281 -26.64 -18.60 -2.63
C LEU A 281 -25.30 -18.34 -1.91
N LEU A 282 -24.19 -18.59 -2.59
CA LEU A 282 -22.85 -18.33 -2.04
C LEU A 282 -22.63 -16.85 -1.75
N LEU A 283 -23.16 -15.94 -2.58
CA LEU A 283 -23.10 -14.49 -2.33
C LEU A 283 -23.86 -14.13 -1.05
N VAL A 284 -25.06 -14.68 -0.85
CA VAL A 284 -25.83 -14.46 0.39
C VAL A 284 -25.06 -14.98 1.60
N CYS A 285 -24.54 -16.20 1.54
CA CYS A 285 -23.71 -16.75 2.62
C CYS A 285 -22.49 -15.86 2.89
N PHE A 286 -21.81 -15.41 1.82
CA PHE A 286 -20.62 -14.57 1.91
C PHE A 286 -20.94 -13.20 2.55
N ILE A 287 -22.07 -12.58 2.20
CA ILE A 287 -22.55 -11.34 2.84
C ILE A 287 -22.81 -11.57 4.33
N VAL A 288 -23.55 -12.62 4.69
CA VAL A 288 -23.86 -12.92 6.10
C VAL A 288 -22.58 -13.18 6.90
N THR A 289 -21.65 -13.97 6.37
CA THR A 289 -20.37 -14.25 7.02
C THR A 289 -19.54 -12.99 7.20
N THR A 290 -19.37 -12.18 6.14
CA THR A 290 -18.57 -10.95 6.22
C THR A 290 -19.19 -9.90 7.16
N TYR A 291 -20.52 -9.79 7.19
CA TYR A 291 -21.24 -8.94 8.14
C TYR A 291 -21.01 -9.38 9.59
N TYR A 292 -21.20 -10.67 9.89
CA TYR A 292 -20.98 -11.22 11.22
C TYR A 292 -19.53 -11.08 11.69
N LEU A 293 -18.56 -11.33 10.80
CA LEU A 293 -17.15 -11.10 11.08
C LEU A 293 -16.82 -9.62 11.34
N GLY A 294 -17.52 -8.71 10.67
CA GLY A 294 -17.42 -7.27 10.92
C GLY A 294 -17.87 -6.89 12.34
N LEU A 295 -18.99 -7.46 12.82
CA LEU A 295 -19.49 -7.23 14.17
C LEU A 295 -18.54 -7.74 15.25
N LEU A 296 -17.87 -8.87 15.04
CA LEU A 296 -16.89 -9.40 15.98
C LEU A 296 -15.62 -8.53 16.07
N ARG A 297 -15.35 -7.73 15.04
CA ARG A 297 -14.11 -6.97 14.90
C ARG A 297 -14.13 -5.62 15.61
N THR A 298 -15.30 -5.05 15.92
CA THR A 298 -15.42 -3.71 16.52
C THR A 298 -14.94 -3.62 17.98
N GLN A 299 -14.38 -4.69 18.55
CA GLN A 299 -13.75 -4.65 19.87
C GLN A 299 -12.26 -4.28 19.73
N SER A 300 -11.96 -2.98 19.81
CA SER A 300 -10.58 -2.51 19.96
C SER A 300 -9.96 -3.16 21.20
N LYS A 301 -8.81 -3.82 21.04
CA LYS A 301 -8.06 -4.36 22.18
C LYS A 301 -7.52 -3.17 22.97
N ARG A 302 -8.09 -2.95 24.16
CA ARG A 302 -7.67 -1.91 25.08
C ARG A 302 -6.22 -2.14 25.52
N ASP A 303 -5.35 -1.15 25.28
CA ASP A 303 -3.97 -1.19 25.73
C ASP A 303 -3.89 -0.72 27.19
N LEU A 304 -4.19 -1.64 28.12
CA LEU A 304 -4.24 -1.34 29.55
C LEU A 304 -2.94 -0.73 30.09
N ALA A 305 -1.77 -1.08 29.52
CA ALA A 305 -0.49 -0.50 29.98
C ALA A 305 -0.43 1.00 29.65
N LEU A 306 -0.94 1.36 28.47
CA LEU A 306 -1.00 2.73 28.01
C LEU A 306 -2.12 3.53 28.72
N GLU A 307 -3.26 2.89 29.01
CA GLU A 307 -4.34 3.50 29.81
C GLU A 307 -3.90 3.83 31.24
N GLN A 308 -3.03 3.02 31.84
CA GLN A 308 -2.51 3.24 33.19
C GLN A 308 -1.30 4.19 33.24
N LEU A 309 -0.67 4.49 32.10
CA LEU A 309 0.48 5.37 32.04
C LEU A 309 0.12 6.80 32.46
N ASN A 310 0.85 7.33 33.44
CA ASN A 310 0.76 8.72 33.87
C ASN A 310 2.14 9.35 33.79
N LEU A 311 2.24 10.49 33.11
CA LEU A 311 3.47 11.27 32.99
C LEU A 311 3.37 12.51 33.90
N PRO A 312 4.23 12.63 34.93
CA PRO A 312 4.22 13.80 35.81
C PRO A 312 4.35 15.11 35.02
N GLY A 313 3.50 16.09 35.34
CA GLY A 313 3.51 17.40 34.64
C GLY A 313 2.80 17.42 33.28
N PHE A 314 2.20 16.31 32.84
CA PHE A 314 1.40 16.27 31.61
C PHE A 314 -0.09 16.12 31.91
N SER A 315 -0.91 16.83 31.14
CA SER A 315 -2.32 16.52 31.00
C SER A 315 -2.50 15.35 30.04
N LYS A 316 -3.24 14.32 30.47
CA LYS A 316 -3.53 13.11 29.68
C LYS A 316 -4.92 13.19 29.06
N LYS A 317 -5.03 12.89 27.77
CA LYS A 317 -6.29 12.78 27.05
C LYS A 317 -6.26 11.60 26.08
N GLU A 318 -7.30 10.76 26.11
CA GLU A 318 -7.48 9.71 25.11
C GLU A 318 -8.12 10.30 23.85
N LYS A 319 -7.59 9.94 22.67
CA LYS A 319 -8.12 10.25 21.35
C LYS A 319 -8.72 9.01 20.70
N GLU A 320 -9.28 9.19 19.51
CA GLU A 320 -9.76 8.09 18.66
C GLU A 320 -8.69 6.99 18.51
N ASP A 321 -9.17 5.75 18.34
CA ASP A 321 -8.35 4.55 18.19
C ASP A 321 -7.38 4.27 19.36
N GLY A 322 -7.66 4.79 20.56
CA GLY A 322 -6.87 4.50 21.77
C GLY A 322 -5.51 5.21 21.81
N VAL A 323 -5.31 6.25 20.99
CA VAL A 323 -4.10 7.07 21.03
C VAL A 323 -4.13 7.95 22.28
N MET A 324 -3.08 7.89 23.09
CA MET A 324 -2.94 8.77 24.26
C MET A 324 -2.17 10.03 23.90
N GLU A 325 -2.79 11.18 24.16
CA GLU A 325 -2.17 12.49 24.13
C GLU A 325 -1.71 12.87 25.54
N PHE A 326 -0.45 13.29 25.65
CA PHE A 326 0.14 13.89 26.83
C PHE A 326 0.61 15.29 26.45
N LYS A 327 0.06 16.32 27.08
CA LYS A 327 0.38 17.72 26.77
C LYS A 327 0.80 18.51 28.01
N ASN A 328 1.86 19.30 27.88
CA ASN A 328 2.25 20.36 28.81
C ASN A 328 2.54 21.67 28.06
N ASP A 329 3.12 22.67 28.72
CA ASP A 329 3.35 24.01 28.14
C ASP A 329 4.40 24.03 27.02
N SER A 330 5.28 23.02 26.96
CA SER A 330 6.43 23.00 26.04
C SER A 330 6.38 21.85 25.02
N VAL A 331 5.63 20.80 25.32
CA VAL A 331 5.73 19.49 24.65
C VAL A 331 4.36 18.87 24.45
N LEU A 332 4.21 18.26 23.28
CA LEU A 332 3.05 17.44 22.93
C LEU A 332 3.51 16.04 22.53
N LEU A 333 3.15 15.06 23.36
CA LEU A 333 3.53 13.67 23.20
C LEU A 333 2.31 12.81 22.84
N TYR A 334 2.45 12.01 21.79
CA TYR A 334 1.46 11.04 21.37
C TYR A 334 2.04 9.65 21.49
N ILE A 335 1.31 8.75 22.15
CA ILE A 335 1.63 7.32 22.17
C ILE A 335 0.48 6.58 21.53
N LYS A 336 0.78 5.89 20.43
CA LYS A 336 -0.18 4.99 19.78
C LYS A 336 -0.20 3.65 20.52
N PRO A 337 -1.37 2.99 20.60
CA PRO A 337 -1.46 1.69 21.25
C PRO A 337 -0.57 0.66 20.55
N ALA A 338 -0.31 -0.42 21.27
CA ALA A 338 0.37 -1.61 20.79
C ALA A 338 -0.20 -2.08 19.42
N ILE A 339 0.67 -2.15 18.41
CA ILE A 339 0.32 -2.72 17.10
C ILE A 339 1.02 -4.05 16.89
N GLN A 340 0.34 -4.98 16.21
CA GLN A 340 0.94 -6.25 15.81
C GLN A 340 1.85 -6.08 14.58
N ALA A 341 2.78 -7.02 14.38
CA ALA A 341 3.72 -7.03 13.25
C ALA A 341 3.07 -6.82 11.87
N PHE A 342 1.90 -7.43 11.71
CA PHE A 342 1.16 -7.50 10.45
C PHE A 342 0.07 -6.44 10.34
N GLU A 343 -0.25 -5.76 11.43
CA GLU A 343 -1.17 -4.64 11.41
C GLU A 343 -0.52 -3.48 10.64
N GLY A 344 -1.37 -2.73 9.93
CA GLY A 344 -0.96 -1.49 9.29
C GLY A 344 -0.58 -0.49 10.36
N GLY A 345 0.65 -0.56 10.86
CA GLY A 345 1.20 0.54 11.65
C GLY A 345 1.07 1.79 10.80
N HIS A 346 0.28 2.76 11.25
CA HIS A 346 0.25 4.06 10.60
C HIS A 346 1.49 4.80 11.07
N PRO A 347 2.56 4.86 10.27
CA PRO A 347 3.74 5.59 10.69
C PRO A 347 3.32 7.07 10.81
N PRO A 348 3.88 7.84 11.76
CA PRO A 348 3.38 9.17 12.12
C PRO A 348 3.15 10.11 10.92
N GLN A 349 3.95 9.95 9.86
CA GLN A 349 3.84 10.66 8.58
C GLN A 349 2.45 10.57 7.95
N ILE A 350 1.78 9.41 8.00
CA ILE A 350 0.43 9.27 7.43
C ILE A 350 -0.57 10.13 8.22
N CYS A 351 -0.51 10.10 9.55
CA CYS A 351 -1.43 10.84 10.41
C CYS A 351 -1.25 12.35 10.30
N TRP A 352 0.00 12.81 10.19
CA TRP A 352 0.31 14.23 10.02
C TRP A 352 -0.21 14.76 8.70
N ARG A 353 -0.02 14.03 7.60
CA ARG A 353 -0.58 14.41 6.30
C ARG A 353 -2.10 14.44 6.31
N ALA A 354 -2.74 13.44 6.92
CA ALA A 354 -4.19 13.43 7.07
C ALA A 354 -4.70 14.64 7.88
N SER A 355 -3.87 15.18 8.78
CA SER A 355 -4.14 16.38 9.57
C SER A 355 -3.75 17.70 8.86
N GLY A 356 -3.26 17.62 7.61
CA GLY A 356 -2.89 18.76 6.77
C GLY A 356 -1.50 19.34 7.04
N PHE A 357 -0.59 18.59 7.68
CA PHE A 357 0.80 19.02 7.82
C PHE A 357 1.63 18.63 6.60
N GLU A 358 2.46 19.55 6.15
CA GLU A 358 3.60 19.26 5.29
C GLU A 358 4.77 18.78 6.14
N LEU A 359 5.41 17.73 5.65
CA LEU A 359 6.52 17.07 6.30
C LEU A 359 7.81 17.56 5.62
N ALA A 360 8.74 18.15 6.39
CA ALA A 360 10.06 18.53 5.89
C ALA A 360 11.22 18.08 6.80
N ASN A 361 12.43 17.98 6.22
CA ASN A 361 13.70 17.79 6.93
C ASN A 361 13.82 16.52 7.78
N PHE A 362 13.30 15.38 7.29
CA PHE A 362 13.44 14.13 8.02
C PHE A 362 14.83 13.53 7.88
N SER A 363 15.36 13.12 9.01
CA SER A 363 16.59 12.36 9.12
C SER A 363 16.48 11.36 10.26
N GLU A 364 17.18 10.24 10.13
CA GLU A 364 17.43 9.36 11.27
C GLU A 364 18.58 9.96 12.08
N GLN A 365 18.37 10.10 13.37
CA GLN A 365 19.36 10.57 14.34
C GLN A 365 19.62 9.50 15.40
N LYS A 366 20.70 9.69 16.15
CA LYS A 366 21.09 8.79 17.24
C LYS A 366 21.42 9.58 18.50
N ILE A 367 20.97 9.06 19.64
CA ILE A 367 21.39 9.47 20.98
C ILE A 367 21.81 8.21 21.72
N GLY A 368 23.09 8.13 22.09
CA GLY A 368 23.66 6.89 22.65
C GLY A 368 23.53 5.72 21.67
N SER A 369 22.96 4.60 22.13
CA SER A 369 22.69 3.41 21.32
C SER A 369 21.34 3.44 20.59
N TYR A 370 20.50 4.45 20.84
CA TYR A 370 19.15 4.51 20.32
C TYR A 370 19.09 5.34 19.04
N SER A 371 18.34 4.85 18.04
CA SER A 371 17.97 5.65 16.87
C SER A 371 16.52 6.12 16.94
N PHE A 372 16.28 7.31 16.42
CA PHE A 372 14.96 7.90 16.29
C PHE A 372 14.91 8.69 14.98
N MET A 373 13.70 8.89 14.47
CA MET A 373 13.47 9.78 13.35
C MET A 373 13.18 11.19 13.89
N MET A 374 13.69 12.21 13.22
CA MET A 374 13.42 13.62 13.54
C MET A 374 13.09 14.38 12.26
N GLY A 375 12.21 15.37 12.34
CA GLY A 375 11.96 16.32 11.26
C GLY A 375 11.09 17.49 11.69
N THR A 376 10.50 18.16 10.71
CA THR A 376 9.67 19.35 10.91
C THR A 376 8.29 19.16 10.29
N LEU A 377 7.26 19.62 11.02
CA LEU A 377 5.88 19.69 10.56
C LEU A 377 5.56 21.15 10.27
N LYS A 378 5.17 21.44 9.04
CA LYS A 378 4.78 22.78 8.59
C LYS A 378 3.28 22.79 8.31
N LYS A 379 2.58 23.77 8.87
CA LYS A 379 1.18 24.05 8.54
C LYS A 379 0.97 25.54 8.61
N ASP A 380 0.61 26.13 7.48
CA ASP A 380 0.53 27.58 7.31
C ASP A 380 1.86 28.25 7.70
N SER A 381 1.84 29.22 8.62
CA SER A 381 3.04 29.89 9.16
C SER A 381 3.67 29.18 10.37
N HIS A 382 3.12 28.04 10.81
CA HIS A 382 3.57 27.36 12.02
C HIS A 382 4.54 26.22 11.69
N ILE A 383 5.68 26.21 12.39
CA ILE A 383 6.67 25.15 12.32
C ILE A 383 6.71 24.45 13.67
N HIS A 384 6.53 23.13 13.65
CA HIS A 384 6.76 22.28 14.81
C HIS A 384 7.92 21.33 14.51
N TYR A 385 8.74 21.07 15.52
CA TYR A 385 9.75 20.02 15.46
C TYR A 385 9.12 18.73 15.98
N THR A 386 9.43 17.62 15.33
CA THR A 386 8.89 16.32 15.71
C THR A 386 9.96 15.24 15.72
N ALA A 387 9.81 14.29 16.63
CA ALA A 387 10.61 13.08 16.68
C ALA A 387 9.74 11.87 16.98
N TRP A 388 10.12 10.70 16.45
CA TRP A 388 9.41 9.45 16.75
C TRP A 388 10.31 8.23 16.69
N TRP A 389 9.90 7.21 17.45
CA TRP A 389 10.51 5.89 17.47
C TRP A 389 9.47 4.84 17.88
N TYR A 390 9.82 3.58 17.68
CA TYR A 390 9.06 2.42 18.16
C TYR A 390 9.67 1.95 19.47
N ASP A 391 8.81 1.66 20.45
CA ASP A 391 9.22 1.24 21.80
C ASP A 391 8.28 0.14 22.34
N ASN A 392 8.85 -0.94 22.87
CA ASN A 392 8.13 -2.03 23.54
C ASN A 392 8.52 -2.20 25.01
N GLY A 393 9.28 -1.24 25.57
CA GLY A 393 9.84 -1.25 26.92
C GLY A 393 11.22 -1.90 27.04
N ILE A 394 11.57 -2.81 26.12
CA ILE A 394 12.85 -3.54 26.10
C ILE A 394 13.77 -2.99 25.00
N GLN A 395 13.21 -2.74 23.82
CA GLN A 395 13.91 -2.32 22.62
C GLN A 395 13.29 -1.04 22.07
N LYS A 396 14.15 -0.12 21.61
CA LYS A 396 13.77 1.11 20.92
C LYS A 396 14.40 1.14 19.53
N THR A 397 13.66 1.53 18.51
CA THR A 397 14.17 1.62 17.13
C THR A 397 13.44 2.68 16.31
N ALA A 398 14.15 3.36 15.41
CA ALA A 398 13.55 4.21 14.39
C ALA A 398 12.98 3.41 13.20
N GLN A 399 13.41 2.15 13.04
CA GLN A 399 13.24 1.39 11.81
C GLN A 399 11.98 0.53 11.84
N GLU A 400 11.09 0.74 10.89
CA GLU A 400 9.86 -0.06 10.76
C GLU A 400 10.11 -1.56 10.64
N TRP A 401 11.13 -1.94 9.86
CA TRP A 401 11.47 -3.34 9.63
C TRP A 401 12.07 -4.02 10.87
N GLU A 402 12.74 -3.27 11.75
CA GLU A 402 13.30 -3.82 12.98
C GLU A 402 12.20 -4.20 13.96
N TRP A 403 11.27 -3.30 14.27
CA TRP A 403 10.22 -3.63 15.25
C TRP A 403 9.29 -4.72 14.74
N ARG A 404 8.96 -4.77 13.44
CA ARG A 404 8.13 -5.83 12.85
C ARG A 404 8.76 -7.22 13.00
N ARG A 405 10.09 -7.32 12.98
CA ARG A 405 10.81 -8.60 13.23
C ARG A 405 10.77 -9.03 14.70
N HIS A 406 10.63 -8.08 15.62
CA HIS A 406 10.63 -8.33 17.07
C HIS A 406 9.21 -8.32 17.69
N ALA A 407 8.18 -8.48 16.86
CA ALA A 407 6.78 -8.28 17.23
C ALA A 407 6.17 -9.34 18.18
N ALA A 408 6.99 -10.26 18.72
CA ALA A 408 6.58 -11.10 19.85
C ALA A 408 6.16 -10.23 21.06
N ASN A 409 6.81 -9.07 21.23
CA ASN A 409 6.38 -8.02 22.14
C ASN A 409 5.81 -6.85 21.34
N PRO A 410 4.59 -6.39 21.65
CA PRO A 410 3.97 -5.34 20.86
C PRO A 410 4.71 -4.01 21.05
N PHE A 411 5.03 -3.36 19.93
CA PHE A 411 5.61 -2.03 19.93
C PHE A 411 4.51 -0.97 19.91
N ARG A 412 4.80 0.15 20.56
CA ARG A 412 4.03 1.39 20.49
C ARG A 412 4.86 2.41 19.74
N VAL A 413 4.18 3.33 19.09
CA VAL A 413 4.83 4.48 18.45
C VAL A 413 4.82 5.62 19.45
N VAL A 414 6.00 6.05 19.87
CA VAL A 414 6.15 7.26 20.69
C VAL A 414 6.49 8.41 19.75
N ASN A 415 5.71 9.47 19.83
CA ASN A 415 5.90 10.68 19.07
C ASN A 415 5.95 11.90 19.97
N VAL A 416 7.00 12.71 19.81
CA VAL A 416 7.23 13.93 20.61
C VAL A 416 7.24 15.12 19.66
N ASN A 417 6.54 16.18 20.01
CA ASN A 417 6.49 17.43 19.25
C ASN A 417 6.79 18.60 20.18
N ALA A 418 7.53 19.59 19.68
CA ALA A 418 7.81 20.84 20.38
C ALA A 418 7.90 22.01 19.40
N LEU A 419 7.73 23.23 19.90
CA LEU A 419 7.93 24.46 19.12
C LEU A 419 9.40 24.82 18.95
N ASP A 420 10.27 24.32 19.83
CA ASP A 420 11.70 24.58 19.82
C ASP A 420 12.49 23.27 19.66
N SER A 421 13.52 23.30 18.81
CA SER A 421 14.31 22.11 18.49
C SER A 421 15.19 21.64 19.66
N ALA A 422 15.67 22.56 20.50
CA ALA A 422 16.49 22.20 21.67
C ALA A 422 15.61 21.60 22.77
N VAL A 423 14.40 22.14 22.97
CA VAL A 423 13.36 21.52 23.81
C VAL A 423 13.05 20.12 23.33
N LEU A 424 12.80 19.93 22.02
CA LEU A 424 12.53 18.60 21.46
C LEU A 424 13.66 17.61 21.79
N LEU A 425 14.91 17.98 21.50
CA LEU A 425 16.06 17.09 21.70
C LEU A 425 16.25 16.70 23.17
N ARG A 426 16.02 17.63 24.10
CA ARG A 426 16.07 17.35 25.54
C ARG A 426 15.04 16.30 25.94
N GLU A 427 13.80 16.45 25.50
CA GLU A 427 12.71 15.52 25.80
C GLU A 427 12.93 14.14 25.16
N VAL A 428 13.35 14.12 23.89
CA VAL A 428 13.72 12.88 23.20
C VAL A 428 14.84 12.17 23.94
N SER A 429 15.89 12.88 24.35
CA SER A 429 16.96 12.29 25.15
C SER A 429 16.46 11.73 26.47
N TYR A 430 15.53 12.42 27.14
CA TYR A 430 14.93 11.94 28.39
C TYR A 430 14.17 10.63 28.17
N TYR A 431 13.26 10.58 27.19
CA TYR A 431 12.39 9.42 26.92
C TYR A 431 13.07 8.25 26.20
N LEU A 432 14.18 8.48 25.51
CA LEU A 432 15.00 7.37 25.00
C LEU A 432 15.74 6.67 26.15
N ASN A 433 16.25 7.44 27.12
CA ASN A 433 16.97 6.90 28.27
C ASN A 433 16.04 6.36 29.38
N HIS A 434 14.80 6.86 29.47
CA HIS A 434 13.78 6.39 30.41
C HIS A 434 12.63 5.78 29.61
N SER A 435 12.51 4.46 29.61
CA SER A 435 11.41 3.79 28.90
C SER A 435 10.06 4.32 29.42
N VAL A 436 9.35 5.03 28.54
CA VAL A 436 7.98 5.52 28.79
C VAL A 436 7.01 4.35 28.96
N ILE A 437 7.35 3.23 28.32
CA ILE A 437 6.55 2.02 28.30
C ILE A 437 7.25 1.01 29.21
N LEU A 438 6.57 0.62 30.28
CA LEU A 438 7.02 -0.49 31.11
C LEU A 438 6.73 -1.79 30.38
N SER A 439 7.72 -2.71 30.34
CA SER A 439 7.47 -4.08 29.90
C SER A 439 6.43 -4.71 30.82
N LYS A 440 5.34 -5.23 30.25
CA LYS A 440 4.43 -6.10 30.99
C LYS A 440 5.00 -7.50 31.09
#